data_AF-A0A9D8RBG2-F1
#
_entry.id   AF-A0A9D8RBG2-F1
#
_cell.length_a   1.000
_cell.length_b   1.000
_cell.length_c   1.000
_cell.angle_alpha   90.00
_cell.angle_beta   90.00
_cell.angle_gamma   90.00
#
_symmetry.space_group_name_H-M   'P 1'
#
loop_
_entity.id
_entity.type
_entity.pdbx_description
1 polymer ?
#
loop_
_entity_poly.entity_id
_entity_poly.type
_entity_poly.pdbx_seq_one_letter_code
_entity_poly.pdbx_strand_id
1 'polypeptide(L)'
;MVTIIERTNSKGVSKLYAYAKNKNVQLVTVVKGVTKETDGLNTKISLGMEMSHKDWEKTNKHLQSFIEAKKNGEEVVSAPKVVLQLWQVKDELSKLEKSGRFDTSVANGIIQSILHPEEAQETTTSVAHANTRPTSFLDYMQQFIDKCKNGERLTKKKGKEHSHASISSYESALAILKDFAKQKHYYVIKFTDINSDFLSRFTRFVTTSRGSKRNTAKTYIVRFKNILRLAKNEGYEVNEDFENFNIATEETDNIYLNESQISELYDFDFTDKELVAKKVSQVKDKDEKEYLSRHLIESKQANFMCNQYAKCRDAFILGCLTGQRYSDFKRINQEMIKGIDGTDFIEIRQEKTEKKVFVPIIDKRIKEILTRNGGRVYALHLSDMNERLRHIAALVGWDHNAGIEENVNGVRTKTTKKFYECISTHSARRSWATNAYKRGVPLRSIMAVTGHGTEEMLRRYLKLTQEEAALAAARDLAKFMGMIQ
;
A
#
# COMPACT_ATOMS: atom_id res chain seq x y z
N MET A 1 33.12 -23.13 0.12
CA MET A 1 33.01 -24.17 1.17
C MET A 1 33.86 -23.73 2.35
N VAL A 2 33.30 -23.69 3.56
CA VAL A 2 34.01 -23.29 4.79
C VAL A 2 34.48 -24.56 5.51
N THR A 3 35.81 -24.71 5.66
CA THR A 3 36.46 -25.90 6.19
C THR A 3 36.76 -25.74 7.68
N ILE A 4 36.51 -26.78 8.48
CA ILE A 4 36.94 -26.88 9.88
C ILE A 4 38.46 -27.11 9.89
N ILE A 5 39.23 -26.20 10.51
CA ILE A 5 40.70 -26.22 10.39
C ILE A 5 41.36 -26.98 11.56
N GLU A 6 40.77 -27.04 12.76
CA GLU A 6 41.40 -27.71 13.91
C GLU A 6 40.41 -27.98 15.06
N ARG A 7 40.55 -29.12 15.76
CA ARG A 7 39.95 -29.43 17.07
C ARG A 7 41.08 -29.63 18.09
N THR A 8 41.10 -28.88 19.19
CA THR A 8 42.14 -29.05 20.23
C THR A 8 41.54 -29.08 21.65
N ASN A 9 42.17 -29.88 22.52
CA ASN A 9 41.87 -30.00 23.94
C ASN A 9 42.80 -29.10 24.76
N SER A 10 42.59 -27.78 24.78
CA SER A 10 43.24 -26.94 25.80
C SER A 10 42.52 -25.60 26.04
N LYS A 11 42.46 -25.21 27.32
CA LYS A 11 42.03 -23.89 27.81
C LYS A 11 43.15 -22.88 27.56
N GLY A 12 43.22 -22.34 26.35
CA GLY A 12 44.20 -21.31 25.96
C GLY A 12 43.53 -20.07 25.39
N VAL A 13 44.05 -18.89 25.75
CA VAL A 13 43.55 -17.54 25.44
C VAL A 13 43.06 -17.42 23.99
N SER A 14 41.74 -17.30 23.83
CA SER A 14 41.08 -17.15 22.53
C SER A 14 41.28 -15.73 21.98
N LYS A 15 42.20 -15.55 21.02
CA LYS A 15 42.15 -14.36 20.15
C LYS A 15 40.82 -14.37 19.38
N LEU A 16 40.06 -13.28 19.49
CA LEU A 16 38.70 -13.17 18.94
C LEU A 16 38.66 -13.32 17.41
N TYR A 17 39.73 -12.88 16.76
CA TYR A 17 40.00 -13.07 15.34
C TYR A 17 41.48 -13.42 15.15
N ALA A 18 41.79 -14.47 14.39
CA ALA A 18 43.15 -14.83 14.00
C ALA A 18 43.28 -14.88 12.47
N TYR A 19 44.52 -14.82 11.95
CA TYR A 19 44.84 -15.07 10.55
C TYR A 19 45.64 -16.36 10.38
N ALA A 20 45.42 -17.08 9.28
CA ALA A 20 46.28 -18.19 8.85
C ALA A 20 47.04 -17.79 7.58
N LYS A 21 48.35 -18.07 7.51
CA LYS A 21 49.21 -17.69 6.36
C LYS A 21 49.21 -18.84 5.36
N ASN A 22 48.60 -18.67 4.19
CA ASN A 22 48.59 -19.70 3.14
C ASN A 22 49.95 -19.72 2.40
N LYS A 23 50.54 -20.90 2.15
CA LYS A 23 51.92 -21.02 1.64
C LYS A 23 52.08 -20.59 0.17
N ASN A 24 50.99 -20.45 -0.60
CA ASN A 24 51.06 -20.14 -2.03
C ASN A 24 50.32 -18.87 -2.47
N VAL A 25 49.57 -18.19 -1.60
CA VAL A 25 48.94 -16.89 -1.89
C VAL A 25 48.83 -16.11 -0.58
N GLN A 26 49.19 -14.82 -0.56
CA GLN A 26 49.02 -13.94 0.61
C GLN A 26 47.54 -13.70 0.93
N LEU A 27 46.86 -14.69 1.48
CA LEU A 27 45.44 -14.63 1.84
C LEU A 27 45.26 -14.95 3.33
N VAL A 28 44.49 -14.10 4.01
CA VAL A 28 44.23 -14.11 5.46
C VAL A 28 42.83 -14.64 5.74
N THR A 29 42.73 -15.83 6.32
CA THR A 29 41.46 -16.36 6.85
C THR A 29 41.19 -15.81 8.25
N VAL A 30 40.13 -15.02 8.41
CA VAL A 30 39.69 -14.52 9.72
C VAL A 30 38.98 -15.63 10.49
N VAL A 31 39.46 -15.97 11.70
CA VAL A 31 38.96 -17.09 12.51
C VAL A 31 38.37 -16.63 13.84
N LYS A 32 37.10 -16.93 14.14
CA LYS A 32 36.54 -16.84 15.52
C LYS A 32 36.69 -18.18 16.22
N GLY A 33 37.26 -18.19 17.43
CA GLY A 33 37.23 -19.35 18.33
C GLY A 33 35.91 -19.41 19.09
N VAL A 34 35.22 -20.55 19.04
CA VAL A 34 33.99 -20.85 19.78
C VAL A 34 34.26 -22.02 20.71
N THR A 35 34.13 -21.84 22.02
CA THR A 35 34.28 -22.92 23.00
C THR A 35 32.93 -23.58 23.22
N LYS A 36 32.82 -24.90 23.01
CA LYS A 36 31.62 -25.68 23.32
C LYS A 36 31.69 -26.10 24.79
N GLU A 37 30.86 -25.51 25.65
CA GLU A 37 30.89 -25.81 27.11
C GLU A 37 30.54 -27.27 27.44
N THR A 38 29.78 -27.96 26.59
CA THR A 38 29.36 -29.34 26.86
C THR A 38 30.49 -30.37 26.72
N ASP A 39 31.50 -30.10 25.88
CA ASP A 39 32.49 -31.11 25.47
C ASP A 39 33.96 -30.63 25.60
N GLY A 40 34.20 -29.37 26.00
CA GLY A 40 35.55 -28.79 26.15
C GLY A 40 36.29 -28.50 24.83
N LEU A 41 35.62 -28.62 23.67
CA LEU A 41 36.20 -28.44 22.34
C LEU A 41 36.16 -26.97 21.87
N ASN A 42 37.30 -26.44 21.44
CA ASN A 42 37.40 -25.16 20.71
C ASN A 42 37.19 -25.39 19.21
N THR A 43 36.14 -24.80 18.63
CA THR A 43 35.85 -24.83 17.18
C THR A 43 36.22 -23.48 16.56
N LYS A 44 37.06 -23.52 15.52
CA LYS A 44 37.49 -22.35 14.74
C LYS A 44 36.66 -22.26 13.45
N ILE A 45 35.92 -21.17 13.25
CA ILE A 45 35.10 -20.96 12.03
C ILE A 45 35.77 -19.91 11.13
N SER A 46 35.96 -20.27 9.86
CA SER A 46 36.49 -19.36 8.82
C SER A 46 35.39 -18.45 8.29
N LEU A 47 35.68 -17.15 8.18
CA LEU A 47 34.77 -16.15 7.63
C LEU A 47 34.77 -16.06 6.09
N GLY A 48 35.66 -16.78 5.40
CA GLY A 48 35.72 -16.75 3.93
C GLY A 48 36.17 -15.41 3.32
N MET A 49 36.64 -14.46 4.13
CA MET A 49 37.17 -13.19 3.65
C MET A 49 38.62 -13.35 3.18
N GLU A 50 38.94 -12.74 2.04
CA GLU A 50 40.30 -12.70 1.48
C GLU A 50 40.81 -11.25 1.49
N MET A 51 41.93 -10.99 2.16
CA MET A 51 42.57 -9.66 2.20
C MET A 51 44.08 -9.77 2.42
N SER A 52 44.81 -8.72 2.04
CA SER A 52 46.26 -8.63 2.25
C SER A 52 46.61 -8.51 3.74
N HIS A 53 47.84 -8.88 4.11
CA HIS A 53 48.32 -8.75 5.50
C HIS A 53 48.24 -7.30 6.01
N LYS A 54 48.58 -6.34 5.15
CA LYS A 54 48.56 -4.90 5.47
C LYS A 54 47.14 -4.40 5.72
N ASP A 55 46.17 -4.87 4.93
CA ASP A 55 44.76 -4.49 5.10
C ASP A 55 44.15 -5.13 6.35
N TRP A 56 44.56 -6.36 6.68
CA TRP A 56 44.16 -7.02 7.92
C TRP A 56 44.66 -6.26 9.16
N GLU A 57 45.93 -5.85 9.19
CA GLU A 57 46.48 -5.10 10.33
C GLU A 57 45.72 -3.79 10.56
N LYS A 58 45.41 -3.05 9.49
CA LYS A 58 44.60 -1.82 9.56
C LYS A 58 43.18 -2.09 10.04
N THR A 59 42.54 -3.12 9.49
CA THR A 59 41.17 -3.52 9.86
C THR A 59 41.09 -3.97 11.31
N ASN A 60 42.05 -4.78 11.77
CA ASN A 60 42.11 -5.26 13.15
C ASN A 60 42.33 -4.09 14.12
N LYS A 61 43.20 -3.12 13.79
CA LYS A 61 43.39 -1.93 14.63
C LYS A 61 42.09 -1.15 14.80
N HIS A 62 41.35 -0.88 13.71
CA HIS A 62 40.05 -0.23 13.78
C HIS A 62 39.01 -1.05 14.54
N LEU A 63 39.01 -2.37 14.38
CA LEU A 63 38.10 -3.26 15.08
C LEU A 63 38.33 -3.26 16.59
N GLN A 64 39.59 -3.24 17.06
CA GLN A 64 39.89 -3.15 18.48
C GLN A 64 39.40 -1.82 19.07
N SER A 65 39.71 -0.69 18.43
CA SER A 65 39.22 0.63 18.86
C SER A 65 37.68 0.69 18.87
N PHE A 66 37.02 0.09 17.88
CA PHE A 66 35.56 0.01 17.81
C PHE A 66 34.97 -0.82 18.95
N ILE A 67 35.58 -1.96 19.28
CA ILE A 67 35.13 -2.82 20.38
C ILE A 67 35.28 -2.11 21.73
N GLU A 68 36.36 -1.37 21.92
CA GLU A 68 36.65 -0.64 23.16
C GLU A 68 35.67 0.52 23.37
N ALA A 69 35.42 1.33 22.35
CA ALA A 69 34.39 2.38 22.37
C ALA A 69 33.00 1.80 22.71
N LYS A 70 32.62 0.66 22.11
CA LYS A 70 31.34 0.00 22.41
C LYS A 70 31.26 -0.58 23.82
N LYS A 71 32.38 -1.04 24.41
CA LYS A 71 32.42 -1.48 25.82
C LYS A 71 32.25 -0.30 26.78
N ASN A 72 32.77 0.87 26.43
CA ASN A 72 32.69 2.08 27.23
C ASN A 72 31.36 2.84 27.07
N GLY A 73 30.43 2.34 26.25
CA GLY A 73 29.12 2.96 26.02
C GLY A 73 29.18 4.19 25.10
N GLU A 74 30.28 4.38 24.36
CA GLU A 74 30.47 5.52 23.49
C GLU A 74 29.69 5.39 22.17
N GLU A 75 29.17 6.52 21.69
CA GLU A 75 28.45 6.60 20.43
C GLU A 75 29.44 6.66 19.25
N VAL A 76 29.64 5.51 18.59
CA VAL A 76 30.55 5.44 17.43
C VAL A 76 29.87 6.00 16.18
N VAL A 77 30.31 7.18 15.74
CA VAL A 77 29.73 7.96 14.63
C VAL A 77 29.98 7.32 13.25
N SER A 78 31.10 6.60 13.07
CA SER A 78 31.44 5.96 11.79
C SER A 78 32.52 4.88 11.95
N ALA A 79 32.40 3.77 11.22
CA ALA A 79 33.42 2.75 11.09
C ALA A 79 33.42 2.12 9.69
N PRO A 80 34.56 1.60 9.19
CA PRO A 80 34.62 0.93 7.90
C PRO A 80 33.62 -0.24 7.81
N LYS A 81 33.01 -0.44 6.63
CA LYS A 81 32.01 -1.49 6.38
C LYS A 81 32.44 -2.87 6.91
N VAL A 82 33.69 -3.26 6.63
CA VAL A 82 34.28 -4.53 7.09
C VAL A 82 34.34 -4.63 8.61
N VAL A 83 34.63 -3.54 9.32
CA VAL A 83 34.69 -3.51 10.79
C VAL A 83 33.29 -3.71 11.39
N LEU A 84 32.27 -3.08 10.81
CA LEU A 84 30.87 -3.24 11.21
C LEU A 84 30.38 -4.68 10.98
N GLN A 85 30.70 -5.25 9.81
CA GLN A 85 30.35 -6.62 9.47
C GLN A 85 31.00 -7.63 10.44
N LEU A 86 32.29 -7.47 10.74
CA LEU A 86 33.00 -8.32 11.71
C LEU A 86 32.38 -8.19 13.10
N TRP A 87 32.10 -6.97 13.57
CA TRP A 87 31.44 -6.77 14.86
C TRP A 87 30.06 -7.42 14.94
N GLN A 88 29.27 -7.35 13.88
CA GLN A 88 27.94 -7.97 13.84
C GLN A 88 28.03 -9.50 13.86
N VAL A 89 28.97 -10.08 13.11
CA VAL A 89 29.26 -11.53 13.17
C VAL A 89 29.62 -11.94 14.60
N LYS A 90 30.46 -11.16 15.29
CA LYS A 90 30.79 -11.41 16.69
C LYS A 90 29.54 -11.44 17.57
N ASP A 91 28.72 -10.41 17.49
CA ASP A 91 27.56 -10.22 18.36
C ASP A 91 26.50 -11.31 18.16
N GLU A 92 26.15 -11.64 16.91
CA GLU A 92 25.18 -12.69 16.60
C GLU A 92 25.69 -14.09 16.96
N LEU A 93 26.97 -14.39 16.72
CA LEU A 93 27.54 -15.67 17.16
C LEU A 93 27.60 -15.78 18.69
N SER A 94 27.83 -14.67 19.41
CA SER A 94 27.82 -14.70 20.88
C SER A 94 26.40 -14.80 21.48
N LYS A 95 25.36 -14.34 20.77
CA LYS A 95 23.97 -14.66 21.11
C LYS A 95 23.68 -16.14 20.88
N LEU A 96 24.16 -16.72 19.78
CA LEU A 96 24.01 -18.14 19.48
C LEU A 96 24.72 -19.01 20.53
N GLU A 97 25.92 -18.63 20.98
CA GLU A 97 26.67 -19.28 22.06
C GLU A 97 25.85 -19.29 23.38
N LYS A 98 25.29 -18.13 23.77
CA LYS A 98 24.46 -18.01 24.98
C LYS A 98 23.17 -18.83 24.94
N SER A 99 22.72 -19.25 23.75
CA SER A 99 21.49 -20.05 23.60
C SER A 99 21.68 -21.54 23.97
N GLY A 100 22.91 -21.99 24.23
CA GLY A 100 23.22 -23.37 24.65
C GLY A 100 23.09 -24.43 23.53
N ARG A 101 22.74 -24.04 22.30
CA ARG A 101 22.64 -24.92 21.12
C ARG A 101 23.42 -24.34 19.95
N PHE A 102 24.75 -24.45 20.01
CA PHE A 102 25.60 -24.00 18.92
C PHE A 102 25.60 -25.02 17.77
N ASP A 103 25.00 -24.63 16.64
CA ASP A 103 25.00 -25.39 15.38
C ASP A 103 25.88 -24.70 14.33
N THR A 104 26.84 -25.44 13.77
CA THR A 104 27.83 -24.92 12.82
C THR A 104 27.21 -24.50 11.48
N SER A 105 26.13 -25.16 11.04
CA SER A 105 25.40 -24.81 9.81
C SER A 105 24.68 -23.46 9.99
N VAL A 106 24.05 -23.27 11.15
CA VAL A 106 23.38 -22.00 11.51
C VAL A 106 24.39 -20.86 11.64
N ALA A 107 25.52 -21.10 12.31
CA ALA A 107 26.61 -20.13 12.40
C ALA A 107 27.15 -19.73 11.02
N ASN A 108 27.30 -20.68 10.09
CA ASN A 108 27.72 -20.42 8.72
C ASN A 108 26.68 -19.59 7.95
N GLY A 109 25.38 -19.85 8.12
CA GLY A 109 24.31 -19.06 7.50
C GLY A 109 24.32 -17.60 7.97
N ILE A 110 24.52 -17.36 9.27
CA ILE A 110 24.65 -16.01 9.85
C ILE A 110 25.84 -15.29 9.23
N ILE A 111 27.01 -15.93 9.17
CA ILE A 111 28.23 -15.35 8.60
C ILE A 111 28.01 -14.95 7.14
N GLN A 112 27.45 -15.85 6.32
CA GLN A 112 27.19 -15.58 4.90
C GLN A 112 26.22 -14.41 4.71
N SER A 113 25.13 -14.35 5.48
CA SER A 113 24.15 -13.26 5.38
C SER A 113 24.73 -11.88 5.72
N ILE A 114 25.77 -11.82 6.57
CA ILE A 114 26.40 -10.57 6.99
C ILE A 114 27.53 -10.15 6.04
N LEU A 115 28.32 -11.11 5.55
CA LEU A 115 29.51 -10.84 4.75
C LEU A 115 29.21 -10.71 3.25
N HIS A 116 28.26 -11.48 2.73
CA HIS A 116 27.91 -11.54 1.30
C HIS A 116 26.41 -11.26 1.06
N PRO A 117 25.90 -10.06 1.42
CA PRO A 117 24.47 -9.75 1.30
C PRO A 117 23.96 -9.69 -0.15
N GLU A 118 24.86 -9.54 -1.14
CA GLU A 118 24.50 -9.47 -2.56
C GLU A 118 24.40 -10.87 -3.21
N GLU A 119 25.21 -11.85 -2.77
CA GLU A 119 25.16 -13.24 -3.28
C GLU A 119 23.93 -14.02 -2.77
N ALA A 120 23.33 -13.56 -1.66
CA ALA A 120 22.06 -14.11 -1.14
C ALA A 120 20.85 -13.83 -2.05
N GLN A 121 20.98 -12.92 -3.04
CA GLN A 121 19.91 -12.59 -3.98
C GLN A 121 19.86 -13.49 -5.22
N GLU A 122 20.94 -14.20 -5.57
CA GLU A 122 20.97 -15.05 -6.78
C GLU A 122 20.83 -16.56 -6.50
N THR A 123 21.08 -17.02 -5.28
CA THR A 123 20.87 -18.45 -4.89
C THR A 123 19.48 -18.75 -4.33
N THR A 124 18.58 -17.77 -4.25
CA THR A 124 17.19 -17.96 -3.77
C THR A 124 16.19 -18.33 -4.87
N THR A 125 16.68 -18.68 -6.07
CA THR A 125 15.83 -19.11 -7.20
C THR A 125 16.08 -20.56 -7.61
N SER A 126 16.31 -21.48 -6.68
CA SER A 126 15.74 -22.84 -6.74
C SER A 126 16.05 -23.65 -5.49
N VAL A 127 15.01 -24.32 -4.97
CA VAL A 127 15.04 -25.45 -4.02
C VAL A 127 15.35 -25.13 -2.55
N ALA A 128 14.31 -25.35 -1.72
CA ALA A 128 14.31 -25.55 -0.25
C ALA A 128 14.29 -24.33 0.70
N HIS A 129 13.14 -23.64 0.83
CA HIS A 129 12.80 -22.82 2.03
C HIS A 129 11.35 -23.07 2.53
N ALA A 130 10.94 -24.33 2.61
CA ALA A 130 9.59 -24.68 3.08
C ALA A 130 9.43 -24.78 4.61
N ASN A 131 10.51 -24.83 5.42
CA ASN A 131 10.39 -25.24 6.83
C ASN A 131 11.20 -24.46 7.88
N THR A 132 11.88 -23.36 7.55
CA THR A 132 12.60 -22.55 8.56
C THR A 132 11.72 -21.41 9.08
N ARG A 133 11.65 -21.27 10.41
CA ARG A 133 10.92 -20.19 11.09
C ARG A 133 11.61 -18.84 10.79
N PRO A 134 10.94 -17.86 10.15
CA PRO A 134 11.55 -16.56 9.86
C PRO A 134 12.15 -15.90 11.10
N THR A 135 13.37 -15.37 11.01
CA THR A 135 14.07 -14.71 12.12
C THR A 135 13.93 -13.18 12.09
N SER A 136 13.54 -12.62 10.93
CA SER A 136 13.26 -11.19 10.75
C SER A 136 11.80 -10.95 10.38
N PHE A 137 11.32 -9.75 10.68
CA PHE A 137 9.97 -9.31 10.31
C PHE A 137 9.82 -9.15 8.78
N LEU A 138 10.89 -8.77 8.07
CA LEU A 138 10.88 -8.66 6.61
C LEU A 138 10.65 -10.02 5.95
N ASP A 139 11.35 -11.05 6.41
CA ASP A 139 11.21 -12.42 5.90
C ASP A 139 9.85 -13.00 6.25
N TYR A 140 9.36 -12.71 7.47
CA TYR A 140 8.02 -13.13 7.88
C TYR A 140 6.92 -12.48 7.03
N MET A 141 7.04 -11.18 6.71
CA MET A 141 6.13 -10.51 5.79
C MET A 141 6.19 -11.10 4.38
N GLN A 142 7.39 -11.42 3.87
CA GLN A 142 7.56 -12.05 2.57
C GLN A 142 6.91 -13.45 2.55
N GLN A 143 7.22 -14.30 3.53
CA GLN A 143 6.62 -15.62 3.68
C GLN A 143 5.09 -15.53 3.80
N PHE A 144 4.56 -14.55 4.55
CA PHE A 144 3.13 -14.30 4.63
C PHE A 144 2.53 -14.00 3.24
N ILE A 145 3.18 -13.16 2.44
CA ILE A 145 2.73 -12.80 1.09
C ILE A 145 2.75 -14.04 0.18
N ASP A 146 3.82 -14.83 0.23
CA ASP A 146 3.98 -16.01 -0.61
C ASP A 146 2.93 -17.07 -0.27
N LYS A 147 2.67 -17.29 1.02
CA LYS A 147 1.57 -18.14 1.50
C LYS A 147 0.18 -17.63 1.09
N CYS A 148 0.01 -16.33 0.93
CA CYS A 148 -1.25 -15.78 0.41
C CYS A 148 -1.38 -16.00 -1.11
N LYS A 149 -0.27 -15.94 -1.86
CA LYS A 149 -0.25 -16.13 -3.32
C LYS A 149 -0.50 -17.57 -3.73
N ASN A 150 0.02 -18.53 -2.97
CA ASN A 150 -0.11 -19.96 -3.27
C ASN A 150 -1.36 -20.61 -2.64
N GLY A 151 -2.21 -19.83 -1.97
CA GLY A 151 -3.46 -20.30 -1.38
C GLY A 151 -3.33 -21.02 -0.04
N GLU A 152 -2.11 -21.23 0.49
CA GLU A 152 -1.90 -21.86 1.81
C GLU A 152 -2.51 -21.02 2.95
N ARG A 153 -2.54 -19.69 2.77
CA ARG A 153 -3.08 -18.76 3.75
C ARG A 153 -4.39 -18.17 3.28
N LEU A 154 -5.44 -18.49 4.03
CA LEU A 154 -6.80 -18.05 3.78
C LEU A 154 -7.20 -16.88 4.68
N THR A 155 -8.15 -16.09 4.20
CA THR A 155 -8.75 -14.98 4.93
C THR A 155 -9.55 -15.47 6.13
N LYS A 156 -9.44 -14.76 7.27
CA LYS A 156 -10.24 -15.05 8.48
C LYS A 156 -11.75 -15.03 8.23
N LYS A 157 -12.19 -14.20 7.28
CA LYS A 157 -13.59 -14.01 6.95
C LYS A 157 -13.98 -14.98 5.84
N LYS A 158 -14.38 -16.20 6.24
CA LYS A 158 -14.91 -17.29 5.40
C LYS A 158 -13.89 -18.26 4.79
N GLY A 159 -12.61 -18.24 5.19
CA GLY A 159 -11.63 -19.21 4.68
C GLY A 159 -11.41 -19.13 3.17
N LYS A 160 -11.53 -17.94 2.58
CA LYS A 160 -11.29 -17.73 1.15
C LYS A 160 -9.87 -17.24 0.90
N GLU A 161 -9.35 -17.46 -0.30
CA GLU A 161 -8.09 -16.86 -0.73
C GLU A 161 -8.10 -15.33 -0.64
N HIS A 162 -6.91 -14.76 -0.44
CA HIS A 162 -6.75 -13.31 -0.44
C HIS A 162 -6.90 -12.77 -1.88
N SER A 163 -7.74 -11.75 -2.06
CA SER A 163 -7.86 -11.06 -3.36
C SER A 163 -6.51 -10.50 -3.82
N HIS A 164 -6.25 -10.49 -5.13
CA HIS A 164 -5.03 -9.86 -5.70
C HIS A 164 -4.76 -8.44 -5.19
N ALA A 165 -5.79 -7.61 -5.05
CA ALA A 165 -5.65 -6.24 -4.53
C ALA A 165 -5.16 -6.20 -3.07
N SER A 166 -5.55 -7.19 -2.25
CA SER A 166 -5.08 -7.33 -0.87
C SER A 166 -3.63 -7.82 -0.82
N ILE A 167 -3.23 -8.75 -1.69
CA ILE A 167 -1.84 -9.22 -1.81
C ILE A 167 -0.94 -8.06 -2.25
N SER A 168 -1.31 -7.36 -3.33
CA SER A 168 -0.59 -6.18 -3.83
C SER A 168 -0.44 -5.06 -2.78
N SER A 169 -1.45 -4.92 -1.92
CA SER A 169 -1.41 -4.02 -0.77
C SER A 169 -0.35 -4.39 0.28
N TYR A 170 -0.13 -5.68 0.52
CA TYR A 170 0.94 -6.17 1.41
C TYR A 170 2.32 -6.06 0.75
N GLU A 171 2.43 -6.40 -0.54
CA GLU A 171 3.66 -6.23 -1.32
C GLU A 171 4.14 -4.77 -1.31
N SER A 172 3.22 -3.84 -1.53
CA SER A 172 3.50 -2.41 -1.44
C SER A 172 3.99 -2.00 -0.05
N ALA A 173 3.40 -2.57 1.01
CA ALA A 173 3.82 -2.28 2.38
C ALA A 173 5.23 -2.82 2.67
N LEU A 174 5.54 -4.03 2.18
CA LEU A 174 6.85 -4.65 2.31
C LEU A 174 7.92 -3.87 1.54
N ALA A 175 7.63 -3.46 0.30
CA ALA A 175 8.56 -2.66 -0.50
C ALA A 175 8.93 -1.35 0.21
N ILE A 176 7.94 -0.61 0.72
CA ILE A 176 8.19 0.62 1.47
C ILE A 176 8.94 0.35 2.79
N LEU A 177 8.69 -0.78 3.45
CA LEU A 177 9.44 -1.16 4.64
C LEU A 177 10.90 -1.50 4.32
N LYS A 178 11.18 -2.17 3.20
CA LYS A 178 12.54 -2.43 2.69
C LYS A 178 13.26 -1.11 2.37
N ASP A 179 12.59 -0.15 1.74
CA ASP A 179 13.16 1.17 1.47
C ASP A 179 13.50 1.93 2.76
N PHE A 180 12.60 1.91 3.74
CA PHE A 180 12.85 2.48 5.08
C PHE A 180 14.05 1.79 5.75
N ALA A 181 14.10 0.46 5.69
CA ALA A 181 15.17 -0.34 6.26
C ALA A 181 16.52 0.04 5.62
N LYS A 182 16.58 0.14 4.29
CA LYS A 182 17.76 0.58 3.56
C LYS A 182 18.22 1.99 3.96
N GLN A 183 17.30 2.95 4.05
CA GLN A 183 17.62 4.34 4.38
C GLN A 183 18.09 4.50 5.84
N LYS A 184 17.57 3.69 6.75
CA LYS A 184 17.93 3.73 8.19
C LYS A 184 18.99 2.70 8.56
N HIS A 185 19.56 2.00 7.57
CA HIS A 185 20.55 0.95 7.76
C HIS A 185 20.09 -0.16 8.72
N TYR A 186 18.80 -0.50 8.66
CA TYR A 186 18.26 -1.71 9.28
C TYR A 186 18.49 -2.89 8.34
N TYR A 187 19.50 -3.71 8.64
CA TYR A 187 19.78 -4.93 7.87
C TYR A 187 18.94 -6.13 8.34
N VAL A 188 18.54 -6.14 9.61
CA VAL A 188 17.59 -7.08 10.20
C VAL A 188 16.62 -6.30 11.07
N ILE A 189 15.32 -6.51 10.88
CA ILE A 189 14.28 -5.94 11.74
C ILE A 189 13.70 -7.09 12.55
N LYS A 190 13.94 -7.13 13.86
CA LYS A 190 13.30 -8.09 14.76
C LYS A 190 11.87 -7.66 15.04
N PHE A 191 11.04 -8.61 15.43
CA PHE A 191 9.66 -8.35 15.84
C PHE A 191 9.58 -7.43 17.07
N THR A 192 10.55 -7.54 17.99
CA THR A 192 10.67 -6.71 19.19
C THR A 192 11.16 -5.28 18.90
N ASP A 193 11.77 -5.04 17.74
CA ASP A 193 12.22 -3.69 17.35
C ASP A 193 11.06 -2.79 16.92
N ILE A 194 9.90 -3.37 16.57
CA ILE A 194 8.73 -2.64 16.03
C ILE A 194 7.87 -2.12 17.18
N ASN A 195 8.38 -1.13 17.89
CA ASN A 195 7.71 -0.40 18.95
C ASN A 195 7.09 0.94 18.45
N SER A 196 6.52 1.73 19.36
CA SER A 196 5.92 3.03 19.01
C SER A 196 6.91 4.04 18.41
N ASP A 197 8.18 4.02 18.82
CA ASP A 197 9.22 4.88 18.25
C ASP A 197 9.59 4.45 16.82
N PHE A 198 9.74 3.15 16.57
CA PHE A 198 9.95 2.62 15.22
C PHE A 198 8.81 3.05 14.29
N LEU A 199 7.55 2.87 14.72
CA LEU A 199 6.38 3.24 13.93
C LEU A 199 6.30 4.77 13.71
N SER A 200 6.73 5.58 14.67
CA SER A 200 6.85 7.03 14.52
C SER A 200 7.89 7.42 13.47
N ARG A 201 9.08 6.80 13.53
CA ARG A 201 10.17 7.03 12.55
C ARG A 201 9.76 6.57 11.15
N PHE A 202 9.08 5.44 11.04
CA PHE A 202 8.51 4.94 9.78
C PHE A 202 7.44 5.90 9.24
N THR A 203 6.55 6.40 10.09
CA THR A 203 5.53 7.39 9.71
C THR A 203 6.19 8.63 9.12
N ARG A 204 7.21 9.18 9.80
CA ARG A 204 7.97 10.35 9.35
C ARG A 204 8.68 10.09 8.02
N PHE A 205 9.25 8.89 7.82
CA PHE A 205 9.84 8.52 6.52
C PHE A 205 8.81 8.57 5.39
N VAL A 206 7.64 7.97 5.59
CA VAL A 206 6.56 7.95 4.58
C VAL A 206 6.04 9.35 4.29
N THR A 207 5.90 10.22 5.30
CA THR A 207 5.36 11.57 5.11
C THR A 207 6.38 12.56 4.57
N THR A 208 7.63 12.49 5.04
CA THR A 208 8.65 13.51 4.75
C THR A 208 9.57 13.10 3.62
N SER A 209 10.15 11.89 3.66
CA SER A 209 11.10 11.45 2.64
C SER A 209 10.39 10.99 1.36
N ARG A 210 9.21 10.39 1.48
CA ARG A 210 8.40 9.90 0.35
C ARG A 210 7.31 10.89 -0.09
N GLY A 211 7.09 11.98 0.66
CA GLY A 211 6.04 12.97 0.38
C GLY A 211 4.61 12.41 0.37
N SER A 212 4.37 11.24 0.97
CA SER A 212 3.06 10.58 0.95
C SER A 212 2.14 11.10 2.06
N LYS A 213 0.83 11.11 1.83
CA LYS A 213 -0.16 11.55 2.83
C LYS A 213 -0.13 10.66 4.09
N ARG A 214 -0.48 11.23 5.26
CA ARG A 214 -0.55 10.50 6.54
C ARG A 214 -1.48 9.29 6.51
N ASN A 215 -2.59 9.37 5.78
CA ASN A 215 -3.51 8.24 5.59
C ASN A 215 -2.83 7.03 4.91
N THR A 216 -1.89 7.28 4.00
CA THR A 216 -1.10 6.23 3.35
C THR A 216 -0.19 5.55 4.38
N ALA A 217 0.54 6.32 5.19
CA ALA A 217 1.36 5.80 6.28
C ALA A 217 0.54 4.94 7.26
N LYS A 218 -0.63 5.42 7.66
CA LYS A 218 -1.57 4.66 8.51
C LYS A 218 -1.96 3.32 7.91
N THR A 219 -2.21 3.28 6.60
CA THR A 219 -2.60 2.04 5.92
C THR A 219 -1.48 1.01 5.96
N TYR A 220 -0.21 1.42 5.81
CA TYR A 220 0.94 0.51 5.99
C TYR A 220 1.04 0.01 7.44
N ILE A 221 0.93 0.90 8.41
CA ILE A 221 1.04 0.53 9.82
C ILE A 221 -0.07 -0.43 10.24
N VAL A 222 -1.31 -0.22 9.80
CA VAL A 222 -2.40 -1.18 10.04
C VAL A 222 -2.06 -2.58 9.52
N ARG A 223 -1.40 -2.67 8.36
CA ARG A 223 -0.93 -3.96 7.82
C ARG A 223 0.17 -4.55 8.69
N PHE A 224 1.18 -3.77 9.09
CA PHE A 224 2.24 -4.24 9.99
C PHE A 224 1.67 -4.77 11.30
N LYS A 225 0.76 -4.03 11.94
CA LYS A 225 0.07 -4.48 13.15
C LYS A 225 -0.67 -5.80 12.96
N ASN A 226 -1.34 -5.99 11.82
CA ASN A 226 -2.04 -7.25 11.54
C ASN A 226 -1.07 -8.42 11.41
N ILE A 227 0.08 -8.22 10.77
CA ILE A 227 1.15 -9.22 10.67
C ILE A 227 1.81 -9.48 12.03
N LEU A 228 2.05 -8.45 12.85
CA LEU A 228 2.61 -8.60 14.19
C LEU A 228 1.69 -9.36 15.14
N ARG A 229 0.39 -9.06 15.15
CA ARG A 229 -0.61 -9.84 15.91
C ARG A 229 -0.62 -11.30 15.50
N LEU A 230 -0.43 -11.56 14.21
CA LEU A 230 -0.34 -12.92 13.72
C LEU A 230 0.93 -13.60 14.22
N ALA A 231 2.09 -12.93 14.09
CA ALA A 231 3.35 -13.45 14.60
C ALA A 231 3.26 -13.75 16.10
N LYS A 232 2.64 -12.86 16.89
CA LYS A 232 2.36 -13.09 18.33
C LYS A 232 1.57 -14.38 18.55
N ASN A 233 0.50 -14.60 17.79
CA ASN A 233 -0.31 -15.83 17.88
C ASN A 233 0.46 -17.10 17.45
N GLU A 234 1.45 -16.97 16.57
CA GLU A 234 2.36 -18.05 16.15
C GLU A 234 3.57 -18.20 17.10
N GLY A 235 3.55 -17.54 18.26
CA GLY A 235 4.53 -17.67 19.33
C GLY A 235 5.81 -16.84 19.14
N TYR A 236 5.78 -15.83 18.27
CA TYR A 236 6.87 -14.85 18.18
C TYR A 236 6.80 -13.85 19.31
N GLU A 237 7.96 -13.53 19.89
CA GLU A 237 8.08 -12.40 20.80
C GLU A 237 7.93 -11.10 20.02
N VAL A 238 6.97 -10.27 20.40
CA VAL A 238 6.69 -8.97 19.77
C VAL A 238 6.66 -7.89 20.84
N ASN A 239 7.00 -6.66 20.49
CA ASN A 239 6.81 -5.53 21.40
C ASN A 239 5.32 -5.14 21.44
N GLU A 240 4.70 -4.99 22.61
CA GLU A 240 3.24 -4.76 22.68
C GLU A 240 2.82 -3.31 22.37
N ASP A 241 3.77 -2.36 22.38
CA ASP A 241 3.49 -0.94 22.19
C ASP A 241 2.89 -0.65 20.80
N PHE A 242 3.13 -1.52 19.81
CA PHE A 242 2.51 -1.36 18.49
C PHE A 242 0.98 -1.38 18.58
N GLU A 243 0.37 -2.01 19.58
CA GLU A 243 -1.09 -2.15 19.62
C GLU A 243 -1.79 -0.80 19.74
N ASN A 244 -1.27 0.07 20.60
CA ASN A 244 -1.86 1.37 20.91
C ASN A 244 -1.39 2.49 19.97
N PHE A 245 -0.35 2.27 19.16
CA PHE A 245 0.16 3.27 18.23
C PHE A 245 -0.91 3.74 17.22
N ASN A 246 -1.27 5.03 17.18
CA ASN A 246 -2.25 5.52 16.23
C ASN A 246 -1.76 6.77 15.52
N ILE A 247 -2.10 6.88 14.24
CA ILE A 247 -1.91 8.10 13.47
C ILE A 247 -3.28 8.76 13.31
N ALA A 248 -3.34 10.05 13.65
CA ALA A 248 -4.49 10.88 13.34
C ALA A 248 -4.83 10.77 11.85
N THR A 249 -6.05 10.34 11.55
CA THR A 249 -6.57 10.32 10.18
C THR A 249 -7.06 11.69 9.82
N GLU A 250 -6.69 12.13 8.64
CA GLU A 250 -7.24 13.33 8.04
C GLU A 250 -8.39 12.87 7.14
N GLU A 251 -9.58 13.42 7.33
CA GLU A 251 -10.64 13.23 6.35
C GLU A 251 -10.21 13.93 5.06
N THR A 252 -10.00 13.16 4.00
CA THR A 252 -9.83 13.74 2.67
C THR A 252 -11.22 14.14 2.18
N ASP A 253 -11.45 15.45 2.09
CA ASP A 253 -12.62 15.93 1.39
C ASP A 253 -12.53 15.51 -0.09
N ASN A 254 -13.63 15.01 -0.66
CA ASN A 254 -13.69 14.70 -2.08
C ASN A 254 -15.02 15.19 -2.63
N ILE A 255 -14.99 15.62 -3.89
CA ILE A 255 -16.11 16.20 -4.61
C ILE A 255 -17.24 15.20 -4.89
N TYR A 256 -18.40 15.76 -5.23
CA TYR A 256 -19.53 15.07 -5.83
C TYR A 256 -20.10 15.95 -6.95
N LEU A 257 -20.88 15.36 -7.85
CA LEU A 257 -21.60 16.05 -8.91
C LEU A 257 -23.06 16.23 -8.49
N ASN A 258 -23.58 17.43 -8.67
CA ASN A 258 -25.01 17.67 -8.58
C ASN A 258 -25.74 17.20 -9.85
N GLU A 259 -27.06 17.28 -9.86
CA GLU A 259 -27.88 16.79 -10.97
C GLU A 259 -27.66 17.57 -12.27
N SER A 260 -27.47 18.89 -12.17
CA SER A 260 -27.19 19.75 -13.33
C SER A 260 -25.88 19.36 -14.00
N GLN A 261 -24.85 19.06 -13.22
CA GLN A 261 -23.55 18.59 -13.73
C GLN A 261 -23.66 17.20 -14.38
N ILE A 262 -24.48 16.31 -13.81
CA ILE A 262 -24.72 14.98 -14.43
C ILE A 262 -25.44 15.15 -15.78
N SER A 263 -26.41 16.05 -15.87
CA SER A 263 -27.10 16.35 -17.13
C SER A 263 -26.18 17.05 -18.14
N GLU A 264 -25.36 18.01 -17.71
CA GLU A 264 -24.35 18.64 -18.56
C GLU A 264 -23.40 17.61 -19.19
N LEU A 265 -22.95 16.61 -18.42
CA LEU A 265 -22.17 15.51 -18.99
C LEU A 265 -22.99 14.68 -19.97
N TYR A 266 -24.25 14.39 -19.67
CA TYR A 266 -25.11 13.58 -20.54
C TYR A 266 -25.30 14.22 -21.92
N ASP A 267 -25.50 15.54 -21.94
CA ASP A 267 -25.82 16.33 -23.13
C ASP A 267 -24.58 16.67 -23.97
N PHE A 268 -23.37 16.58 -23.42
CA PHE A 268 -22.13 16.91 -24.13
C PHE A 268 -21.86 15.95 -25.30
N ASP A 269 -22.05 16.35 -26.55
CA ASP A 269 -21.84 15.47 -27.70
C ASP A 269 -20.38 15.42 -28.17
N PHE A 270 -19.73 14.27 -27.98
CA PHE A 270 -18.37 14.00 -28.47
C PHE A 270 -18.30 13.74 -29.99
N THR A 271 -19.44 13.55 -30.66
CA THR A 271 -19.47 13.34 -32.13
C THR A 271 -19.47 14.66 -32.90
N ASP A 272 -19.91 15.74 -32.26
CA ASP A 272 -19.84 17.11 -32.78
C ASP A 272 -18.40 17.64 -32.66
N LYS A 273 -17.68 17.64 -33.78
CA LYS A 273 -16.28 18.09 -33.85
C LYS A 273 -16.13 19.58 -33.58
N GLU A 274 -17.10 20.39 -33.98
CA GLU A 274 -17.06 21.84 -33.77
C GLU A 274 -17.25 22.16 -32.30
N LEU A 275 -18.21 21.48 -31.64
CA LEU A 275 -18.41 21.57 -30.20
C LEU A 275 -17.15 21.14 -29.44
N VAL A 276 -16.57 19.99 -29.78
CA VAL A 276 -15.34 19.50 -29.15
C VAL A 276 -14.20 20.50 -29.34
N ALA A 277 -13.96 20.97 -30.56
CA ALA A 277 -12.90 21.94 -30.84
C ALA A 277 -13.09 23.26 -30.07
N LYS A 278 -14.33 23.78 -30.04
CA LYS A 278 -14.70 24.96 -29.24
C LYS A 278 -14.40 24.74 -27.76
N LYS A 279 -14.81 23.61 -27.19
CA LYS A 279 -14.60 23.30 -25.77
C LYS A 279 -13.12 23.11 -25.43
N VAL A 280 -12.34 22.44 -26.27
CA VAL A 280 -10.88 22.33 -26.13
C VAL A 280 -10.23 23.72 -26.13
N SER A 281 -10.64 24.63 -27.02
CA SER A 281 -10.09 25.99 -27.07
C SER A 281 -10.31 26.79 -25.78
N GLN A 282 -11.38 26.47 -25.04
CA GLN A 282 -11.79 27.13 -23.79
C GLN A 282 -11.10 26.55 -22.55
N VAL A 283 -10.41 25.42 -22.65
CA VAL A 283 -9.65 24.85 -21.54
C VAL A 283 -8.54 25.82 -21.12
N LYS A 284 -8.53 26.20 -19.84
CA LYS A 284 -7.59 27.20 -19.32
C LYS A 284 -6.22 26.62 -18.98
N ASP A 285 -6.18 25.37 -18.52
CA ASP A 285 -4.93 24.67 -18.24
C ASP A 285 -4.22 24.37 -19.57
N LYS A 286 -2.97 24.83 -19.70
CA LYS A 286 -2.21 24.77 -20.94
C LYS A 286 -1.88 23.33 -21.32
N ASP A 287 -1.46 22.52 -20.35
CA ASP A 287 -0.99 21.15 -20.59
C ASP A 287 -2.18 20.26 -20.96
N GLU A 288 -3.30 20.42 -20.25
CA GLU A 288 -4.56 19.74 -20.56
C GLU A 288 -5.08 20.14 -21.95
N LYS A 289 -5.07 21.44 -22.28
CA LYS A 289 -5.48 21.94 -23.59
C LYS A 289 -4.64 21.34 -24.70
N GLU A 290 -3.32 21.34 -24.55
CA GLU A 290 -2.39 20.79 -25.54
C GLU A 290 -2.59 19.28 -25.74
N TYR A 291 -2.77 18.53 -24.65
CA TYR A 291 -3.11 17.10 -24.72
C TYR A 291 -4.41 16.88 -25.48
N LEU A 292 -5.48 17.60 -25.13
CA LEU A 292 -6.80 17.43 -25.72
C LEU A 292 -6.81 17.81 -27.21
N SER A 293 -6.17 18.91 -27.61
CA SER A 293 -6.04 19.31 -29.02
C SER A 293 -5.37 18.20 -29.84
N ARG A 294 -4.22 17.71 -29.36
CA ARG A 294 -3.47 16.66 -30.03
C ARG A 294 -4.28 15.38 -30.24
N HIS A 295 -5.02 14.95 -29.22
CA HIS A 295 -5.67 13.62 -29.23
C HIS A 295 -7.11 13.62 -29.75
N LEU A 296 -7.87 14.70 -29.54
CA LEU A 296 -9.28 14.78 -29.91
C LEU A 296 -9.54 15.57 -31.20
N ILE A 297 -8.56 16.33 -31.70
CA ILE A 297 -8.72 17.17 -32.89
C ILE A 297 -7.70 16.82 -33.97
N GLU A 298 -6.41 16.91 -33.64
CA GLU A 298 -5.32 16.86 -34.63
C GLU A 298 -4.92 15.43 -35.04
N SER A 299 -5.09 14.47 -34.14
CA SER A 299 -4.71 13.07 -34.39
C SER A 299 -5.55 12.41 -35.47
N LYS A 300 -4.91 11.55 -36.28
CA LYS A 300 -5.61 10.64 -37.21
C LYS A 300 -6.62 9.72 -36.50
N GLN A 301 -6.45 9.50 -35.20
CA GLN A 301 -7.33 8.71 -34.35
C GLN A 301 -8.37 9.56 -33.59
N ALA A 302 -8.52 10.85 -33.91
CA ALA A 302 -9.43 11.76 -33.20
C ALA A 302 -10.86 11.22 -33.05
N ASN A 303 -11.47 10.74 -34.15
CA ASN A 303 -12.82 10.15 -34.11
C ASN A 303 -12.90 8.95 -33.15
N PHE A 304 -11.89 8.08 -33.16
CA PHE A 304 -11.82 6.94 -32.25
C PHE A 304 -11.70 7.41 -30.80
N MET A 305 -10.82 8.38 -30.54
CA MET A 305 -10.63 8.93 -29.20
C MET A 305 -11.88 9.62 -28.67
N CYS A 306 -12.55 10.47 -29.46
CA CYS A 306 -13.83 11.06 -29.10
C CYS A 306 -14.87 9.99 -28.75
N ASN A 307 -14.94 8.89 -29.50
CA ASN A 307 -15.82 7.77 -29.17
C ASN A 307 -15.44 7.10 -27.84
N GLN A 308 -14.15 6.92 -27.55
CA GLN A 308 -13.71 6.38 -26.25
C GLN A 308 -14.07 7.32 -25.09
N TYR A 309 -13.97 8.65 -25.28
CA TYR A 309 -14.35 9.64 -24.27
C TYR A 309 -15.86 9.65 -24.03
N ALA A 310 -16.67 9.58 -25.08
CA ALA A 310 -18.12 9.43 -24.98
C ALA A 310 -18.50 8.21 -24.12
N LYS A 311 -17.84 7.08 -24.37
CA LYS A 311 -18.03 5.84 -23.60
C LYS A 311 -17.58 5.95 -22.14
N CYS A 312 -16.49 6.66 -21.86
CA CYS A 312 -16.04 6.91 -20.47
C CYS A 312 -17.03 7.79 -19.71
N ARG A 313 -17.49 8.87 -20.34
CA ARG A 313 -18.53 9.76 -19.83
C ARG A 313 -19.79 8.96 -19.47
N ASP A 314 -20.27 8.14 -20.40
CA ASP A 314 -21.43 7.27 -20.21
C ASP A 314 -21.28 6.30 -19.04
N ALA A 315 -20.14 5.61 -18.97
CA ALA A 315 -19.84 4.67 -17.87
C ALA A 315 -19.83 5.39 -16.50
N PHE A 316 -19.31 6.61 -16.45
CA PHE A 316 -19.29 7.41 -15.23
C PHE A 316 -20.67 7.94 -14.83
N ILE A 317 -21.47 8.43 -15.78
CA ILE A 317 -22.86 8.82 -15.54
C ILE A 317 -23.64 7.62 -14.99
N LEU A 318 -23.47 6.43 -15.56
CA LEU A 318 -24.12 5.23 -15.02
C LEU A 318 -23.68 4.95 -13.57
N GLY A 319 -22.42 5.18 -13.21
CA GLY A 319 -21.97 5.17 -11.81
C GLY A 319 -22.70 6.20 -10.94
N CYS A 320 -22.89 7.43 -11.45
CA CYS A 320 -23.63 8.51 -10.77
C CYS A 320 -25.12 8.21 -10.60
N LEU A 321 -25.70 7.34 -11.44
CA LEU A 321 -27.11 6.95 -11.40
C LEU A 321 -27.37 5.65 -10.63
N THR A 322 -26.33 4.85 -10.34
CA THR A 322 -26.46 3.54 -9.68
C THR A 322 -25.85 3.46 -8.28
N GLY A 323 -24.97 4.40 -7.91
CA GLY A 323 -24.34 4.44 -6.59
C GLY A 323 -23.37 3.30 -6.29
N GLN A 324 -22.97 2.54 -7.30
CA GLN A 324 -22.05 1.41 -7.14
C GLN A 324 -20.58 1.84 -7.21
N ARG A 325 -19.67 0.96 -6.78
CA ARG A 325 -18.21 1.21 -6.94
C ARG A 325 -17.81 0.96 -8.39
N TYR A 326 -16.70 1.55 -8.85
CA TYR A 326 -16.19 1.32 -10.21
C TYR A 326 -16.06 -0.16 -10.57
N SER A 327 -15.50 -0.95 -9.65
CA SER A 327 -15.37 -2.40 -9.80
C SER A 327 -16.69 -3.11 -10.08
N ASP A 328 -17.80 -2.57 -9.57
CA ASP A 328 -19.12 -3.13 -9.71
C ASP A 328 -19.84 -2.55 -10.93
N PHE A 329 -19.88 -1.22 -11.11
CA PHE A 329 -20.63 -0.64 -12.23
C PHE A 329 -19.99 -0.86 -13.59
N LYS A 330 -18.66 -1.04 -13.68
CA LYS A 330 -18.00 -1.38 -14.95
C LYS A 330 -18.45 -2.73 -15.53
N ARG A 331 -19.09 -3.57 -14.72
CA ARG A 331 -19.59 -4.90 -15.10
C ARG A 331 -21.09 -4.90 -15.44
N ILE A 332 -21.79 -3.78 -15.23
CA ILE A 332 -23.22 -3.69 -15.49
C ILE A 332 -23.49 -3.92 -16.98
N ASN A 333 -24.50 -4.74 -17.26
CA ASN A 333 -25.00 -5.03 -18.59
C ASN A 333 -26.52 -5.25 -18.55
N GLN A 334 -27.15 -5.34 -19.71
CA GLN A 334 -28.61 -5.51 -19.84
C GLN A 334 -29.12 -6.82 -19.22
N GLU A 335 -28.34 -7.89 -19.20
CA GLU A 335 -28.73 -9.19 -18.61
C GLU A 335 -28.86 -9.14 -17.08
N MET A 336 -28.22 -8.15 -16.44
CA MET A 336 -28.37 -7.90 -15.01
C MET A 336 -29.69 -7.21 -14.65
N ILE A 337 -30.47 -6.77 -15.64
CA ILE A 337 -31.75 -6.09 -15.42
C ILE A 337 -32.85 -7.11 -15.20
N LYS A 338 -33.63 -6.93 -14.13
CA LYS A 338 -34.77 -7.78 -13.77
C LYS A 338 -35.98 -6.93 -13.40
N GLY A 339 -37.13 -7.25 -13.98
CA GLY A 339 -38.42 -6.71 -13.54
C GLY A 339 -38.88 -7.40 -12.27
N ILE A 340 -39.17 -6.63 -11.23
CA ILE A 340 -39.73 -7.08 -9.96
C ILE A 340 -40.88 -6.14 -9.62
N ASP A 341 -42.09 -6.66 -9.47
CA ASP A 341 -43.30 -5.90 -9.13
C ASP A 341 -43.50 -4.64 -9.99
N GLY A 342 -43.30 -4.77 -11.31
CA GLY A 342 -43.45 -3.68 -12.27
C GLY A 342 -42.32 -2.64 -12.29
N THR A 343 -41.27 -2.83 -11.49
CA THR A 343 -40.08 -1.97 -11.46
C THR A 343 -38.85 -2.74 -11.94
N ASP A 344 -38.04 -2.13 -12.80
CA ASP A 344 -36.77 -2.73 -13.21
C ASP A 344 -35.65 -2.46 -12.21
N PHE A 345 -34.87 -3.49 -11.90
CA PHE A 345 -33.71 -3.43 -11.04
C PHE A 345 -32.47 -3.97 -11.73
N ILE A 346 -31.31 -3.39 -11.45
CA ILE A 346 -30.02 -4.01 -11.74
C ILE A 346 -29.65 -4.88 -10.55
N GLU A 347 -29.61 -6.20 -10.74
CA GLU A 347 -29.16 -7.15 -9.73
C GLU A 347 -27.63 -7.27 -9.77
N ILE A 348 -26.97 -6.87 -8.68
CA ILE A 348 -25.51 -6.87 -8.59
C ILE A 348 -25.06 -7.61 -7.35
N ARG A 349 -24.09 -8.51 -7.52
CA ARG A 349 -23.26 -9.02 -6.43
C ARG A 349 -21.97 -8.21 -6.37
N GLN A 350 -21.81 -7.44 -5.31
CA GLN A 350 -20.67 -6.53 -5.13
C GLN A 350 -19.36 -7.32 -4.94
N GLU A 351 -18.29 -6.95 -5.64
CA GLU A 351 -17.00 -7.66 -5.56
C GLU A 351 -16.38 -7.59 -4.16
N LYS A 352 -16.35 -6.39 -3.57
CA LYS A 352 -15.62 -6.17 -2.31
C LYS A 352 -16.30 -6.79 -1.09
N THR A 353 -17.63 -6.79 -1.06
CA THR A 353 -18.42 -7.19 0.13
C THR A 353 -19.20 -8.47 -0.10
N GLU A 354 -19.27 -8.95 -1.33
CA GLU A 354 -20.10 -10.09 -1.79
C GLU A 354 -21.60 -9.94 -1.53
N LYS A 355 -22.03 -8.74 -1.11
CA LYS A 355 -23.45 -8.43 -0.87
C LYS A 355 -24.19 -8.39 -2.19
N LYS A 356 -25.34 -9.06 -2.23
CA LYS A 356 -26.31 -8.95 -3.31
C LYS A 356 -27.16 -7.70 -3.06
N VAL A 357 -27.22 -6.81 -4.04
CA VAL A 357 -27.99 -5.55 -4.00
C VAL A 357 -28.84 -5.43 -5.25
N PHE A 358 -29.99 -4.79 -5.11
CA PHE A 358 -30.90 -4.47 -6.20
C PHE A 358 -30.93 -2.95 -6.37
N VAL A 359 -30.47 -2.47 -7.53
CA VAL A 359 -30.41 -1.04 -7.83
C VAL A 359 -31.62 -0.67 -8.68
N PRO A 360 -32.58 0.12 -8.19
CA PRO A 360 -33.78 0.46 -8.96
C PRO A 360 -33.41 1.34 -10.17
N ILE A 361 -33.97 1.03 -11.33
CA ILE A 361 -33.81 1.82 -12.56
C ILE A 361 -34.89 2.89 -12.58
N ILE A 362 -34.64 3.98 -11.87
CA ILE A 362 -35.56 5.15 -11.78
C ILE A 362 -35.27 6.15 -12.91
N ASP A 363 -34.01 6.23 -13.35
CA ASP A 363 -33.58 7.16 -14.39
C ASP A 363 -33.44 6.46 -15.75
N LYS A 364 -34.23 6.89 -16.74
CA LYS A 364 -34.24 6.32 -18.09
C LYS A 364 -32.88 6.37 -18.78
N ARG A 365 -32.01 7.33 -18.41
CA ARG A 365 -30.66 7.47 -18.96
C ARG A 365 -29.83 6.22 -18.76
N ILE A 366 -30.09 5.42 -17.71
CA ILE A 366 -29.42 4.13 -17.49
C ILE A 366 -29.64 3.20 -18.68
N LYS A 367 -30.90 3.04 -19.11
CA LYS A 367 -31.26 2.17 -20.24
C LYS A 367 -30.75 2.74 -21.55
N GLU A 368 -30.90 4.05 -21.77
CA GLU A 368 -30.40 4.75 -22.96
C GLU A 368 -28.87 4.57 -23.12
N ILE A 369 -28.11 4.73 -22.03
CA ILE A 369 -26.65 4.54 -21.98
C ILE A 369 -26.26 3.09 -22.26
N LEU A 370 -26.97 2.11 -21.70
CA LEU A 370 -26.68 0.71 -21.99
C LEU A 370 -26.95 0.38 -23.46
N THR A 371 -28.08 0.82 -24.01
CA THR A 371 -28.43 0.60 -25.41
C THR A 371 -27.42 1.21 -26.36
N ARG A 372 -27.04 2.49 -26.18
CA ARG A 372 -26.05 3.15 -27.06
C ARG A 372 -24.65 2.53 -27.00
N ASN A 373 -24.33 1.81 -25.93
CA ASN A 373 -23.04 1.14 -25.72
C ASN A 373 -23.08 -0.38 -25.97
N GLY A 374 -24.10 -0.86 -26.69
CA GLY A 374 -24.20 -2.27 -27.08
C GLY A 374 -24.55 -3.20 -25.91
N GLY A 375 -25.38 -2.72 -24.99
CA GLY A 375 -25.94 -3.48 -23.88
C GLY A 375 -25.04 -3.64 -22.66
N ARG A 376 -23.85 -3.02 -22.64
CA ARG A 376 -22.88 -3.13 -21.54
C ARG A 376 -22.15 -1.83 -21.28
N VAL A 377 -21.63 -1.69 -20.06
CA VAL A 377 -20.76 -0.58 -19.69
C VAL A 377 -19.40 -0.73 -20.34
N TYR A 378 -18.87 0.38 -20.87
CA TYR A 378 -17.49 0.44 -21.34
C TYR A 378 -16.53 0.45 -20.14
N ALA A 379 -15.60 -0.49 -20.11
CA ALA A 379 -14.70 -0.72 -18.99
C ALA A 379 -13.24 -0.43 -19.36
N LEU A 380 -12.59 0.42 -18.58
CA LEU A 380 -11.15 0.70 -18.65
C LEU A 380 -10.44 0.25 -17.37
N HIS A 381 -9.10 0.26 -17.41
CA HIS A 381 -8.34 0.25 -16.17
C HIS A 381 -8.66 1.51 -15.35
N LEU A 382 -8.56 1.42 -14.02
CA LEU A 382 -8.98 2.50 -13.12
C LEU A 382 -8.20 3.80 -13.34
N SER A 383 -6.89 3.70 -13.64
CA SER A 383 -6.04 4.86 -13.97
C SER A 383 -6.59 5.60 -15.19
N ASP A 384 -6.82 4.86 -16.27
CA ASP A 384 -7.19 5.42 -17.57
C ASP A 384 -8.60 6.01 -17.52
N MET A 385 -9.50 5.36 -16.78
CA MET A 385 -10.83 5.90 -16.51
C MET A 385 -10.72 7.22 -15.75
N ASN A 386 -9.94 7.29 -14.66
CA ASN A 386 -9.79 8.52 -13.88
C ASN A 386 -9.11 9.63 -14.71
N GLU A 387 -8.09 9.31 -15.50
CA GLU A 387 -7.44 10.27 -16.39
C GLU A 387 -8.44 10.87 -17.38
N ARG A 388 -9.19 10.03 -18.10
CA ARG A 388 -10.20 10.52 -19.05
C ARG A 388 -11.30 11.32 -18.37
N LEU A 389 -11.68 10.99 -17.14
CA LEU A 389 -12.66 11.78 -16.39
C LEU A 389 -12.16 13.18 -16.05
N ARG A 390 -10.88 13.33 -15.73
CA ARG A 390 -10.27 14.67 -15.52
C ARG A 390 -10.34 15.49 -16.80
N HIS A 391 -9.99 14.89 -17.94
CA HIS A 391 -10.07 15.56 -19.24
C HIS A 391 -11.52 15.92 -19.61
N ILE A 392 -12.48 15.03 -19.40
CA ILE A 392 -13.91 15.29 -19.64
C ILE A 392 -14.39 16.46 -18.77
N ALA A 393 -14.02 16.48 -17.48
CA ALA A 393 -14.36 17.56 -16.56
C ALA A 393 -13.70 18.90 -16.97
N ALA A 394 -12.48 18.87 -17.50
CA ALA A 394 -11.81 20.04 -18.05
C ALA A 394 -12.54 20.56 -19.30
N LEU A 395 -12.97 19.68 -20.21
CA LEU A 395 -13.72 20.03 -21.43
C LEU A 395 -15.05 20.70 -21.12
N VAL A 396 -15.79 20.27 -20.10
CA VAL A 396 -17.03 20.93 -19.69
C VAL A 396 -16.79 22.21 -18.88
N GLY A 397 -15.54 22.55 -18.59
CA GLY A 397 -15.18 23.82 -17.94
C GLY A 397 -15.29 23.80 -16.41
N TRP A 398 -15.13 22.64 -15.77
CA TRP A 398 -15.14 22.53 -14.31
C TRP A 398 -13.78 22.91 -13.69
N ASP A 399 -13.34 24.14 -13.94
CA ASP A 399 -12.05 24.71 -13.52
C ASP A 399 -12.13 25.56 -12.23
N HIS A 400 -13.30 25.62 -11.62
CA HIS A 400 -13.50 26.25 -10.32
C HIS A 400 -12.76 25.46 -9.22
N ASN A 401 -12.43 26.14 -8.12
CA ASN A 401 -11.78 25.48 -6.98
C ASN A 401 -12.70 24.40 -6.41
N ALA A 402 -12.16 23.21 -6.13
CA ALA A 402 -12.93 22.07 -5.64
C ALA A 402 -13.49 22.27 -4.21
N GLY A 403 -13.05 23.32 -3.50
CA GLY A 403 -13.48 23.62 -2.14
C GLY A 403 -13.03 22.58 -1.10
N ILE A 404 -12.08 21.71 -1.46
CA ILE A 404 -11.57 20.65 -0.59
C ILE A 404 -10.64 21.26 0.46
N GLU A 405 -10.83 20.87 1.71
CA GLU A 405 -9.87 21.14 2.77
C GLU A 405 -8.87 19.98 2.86
N GLU A 406 -7.57 20.29 2.82
CA GLU A 406 -6.51 19.34 3.13
C GLU A 406 -5.86 19.78 4.45
N ASN A 407 -5.54 18.83 5.31
CA ASN A 407 -4.78 19.12 6.51
C ASN A 407 -3.29 18.95 6.19
N VAL A 408 -2.55 20.05 6.21
CA VAL A 408 -1.11 20.06 5.97
C VAL A 408 -0.42 20.35 7.29
N ASN A 409 0.30 19.37 7.81
CA ASN A 409 1.05 19.47 9.08
C ASN A 409 0.21 19.84 10.32
N GLY A 410 -1.08 19.50 10.35
CA GLY A 410 -1.97 19.83 11.46
C GLY A 410 -2.80 21.11 11.24
N VAL A 411 -2.53 21.86 10.18
CA VAL A 411 -3.28 23.05 9.79
C VAL A 411 -4.25 22.71 8.66
N ARG A 412 -5.53 23.04 8.83
CA ARG A 412 -6.52 22.93 7.75
C ARG A 412 -6.29 24.04 6.74
N THR A 413 -5.99 23.66 5.50
CA THR A 413 -5.77 24.60 4.40
C THR A 413 -6.71 24.23 3.26
N LYS A 414 -7.40 25.23 2.71
CA LYS A 414 -8.18 25.03 1.48
C LYS A 414 -7.22 24.72 0.33
N THR A 415 -7.45 23.60 -0.35
CA THR A 415 -6.66 23.24 -1.51
C THR A 415 -6.93 24.21 -2.66
N THR A 416 -5.90 24.47 -3.47
CA THR A 416 -6.03 25.24 -4.72
C THR A 416 -6.46 24.37 -5.90
N LYS A 417 -6.60 23.05 -5.68
CA LYS A 417 -6.99 22.11 -6.73
C LYS A 417 -8.34 22.46 -7.33
N LYS A 418 -8.41 22.34 -8.64
CA LYS A 418 -9.61 22.52 -9.45
C LYS A 418 -10.50 21.30 -9.35
N PHE A 419 -11.78 21.49 -9.66
CA PHE A 419 -12.77 20.41 -9.61
C PHE A 419 -12.39 19.27 -10.57
N TYR A 420 -11.96 19.60 -11.80
CA TYR A 420 -11.51 18.58 -12.77
C TYR A 420 -10.30 17.76 -12.28
N GLU A 421 -9.43 18.30 -11.42
CA GLU A 421 -8.29 17.54 -10.87
C GLU A 421 -8.73 16.52 -9.80
N CYS A 422 -9.88 16.78 -9.17
CA CYS A 422 -10.37 16.01 -8.03
C CYS A 422 -11.42 14.95 -8.41
N ILE A 423 -11.92 14.97 -9.65
CA ILE A 423 -12.89 13.99 -10.13
C ILE A 423 -12.26 12.61 -10.27
N SER A 424 -12.99 11.59 -9.81
CA SER A 424 -12.59 10.19 -9.97
C SER A 424 -13.83 9.31 -10.06
N THR A 425 -13.66 8.06 -10.43
CA THR A 425 -14.75 7.07 -10.41
C THR A 425 -15.45 6.96 -9.04
N HIS A 426 -14.77 7.32 -7.94
CA HIS A 426 -15.37 7.33 -6.61
C HIS A 426 -16.35 8.50 -6.39
N SER A 427 -16.16 9.61 -7.12
CA SER A 427 -17.09 10.74 -7.13
C SER A 427 -18.49 10.30 -7.59
N ALA A 428 -18.60 9.29 -8.44
CA ALA A 428 -19.89 8.79 -8.94
C ALA A 428 -20.80 8.28 -7.82
N ARG A 429 -20.27 7.38 -6.97
CA ARG A 429 -21.00 6.84 -5.81
C ARG A 429 -21.37 7.91 -4.79
N ARG A 430 -20.48 8.90 -4.58
CA ARG A 430 -20.74 10.05 -3.70
C ARG A 430 -21.84 10.95 -4.24
N SER A 431 -21.85 11.19 -5.54
CA SER A 431 -22.86 11.96 -6.26
C SER A 431 -24.23 11.32 -6.08
N TRP A 432 -24.33 10.02 -6.35
CA TRP A 432 -25.58 9.28 -6.16
C TRP A 432 -26.09 9.37 -4.72
N ALA A 433 -25.23 9.05 -3.73
CA ALA A 433 -25.63 9.04 -2.32
C ALA A 433 -26.03 10.43 -1.82
N THR A 434 -25.27 11.46 -2.18
CA THR A 434 -25.53 12.85 -1.77
C THR A 434 -26.81 13.38 -2.42
N ASN A 435 -27.00 13.17 -3.73
CA ASN A 435 -28.20 13.63 -4.44
C ASN A 435 -29.45 12.89 -3.96
N ALA A 436 -29.38 11.57 -3.74
CA ALA A 436 -30.49 10.80 -3.17
C ALA A 436 -30.87 11.32 -1.77
N TYR A 437 -29.88 11.58 -0.92
CA TYR A 437 -30.13 12.17 0.40
C TYR A 437 -30.78 13.55 0.30
N LYS A 438 -30.29 14.43 -0.58
CA LYS A 438 -30.86 15.77 -0.80
C LYS A 438 -32.31 15.75 -1.28
N ARG A 439 -32.69 14.72 -2.05
CA ARG A 439 -34.07 14.41 -2.45
C ARG A 439 -34.94 13.83 -1.32
N GLY A 440 -34.39 13.67 -0.12
CA GLY A 440 -35.13 13.14 1.04
C GLY A 440 -35.26 11.62 1.05
N VAL A 441 -34.43 10.89 0.30
CA VAL A 441 -34.42 9.43 0.37
C VAL A 441 -33.84 9.00 1.73
N PRO A 442 -34.55 8.14 2.51
CA PRO A 442 -34.08 7.69 3.80
C PRO A 442 -32.71 6.98 3.72
N LEU A 443 -31.84 7.20 4.72
CA LEU A 443 -30.50 6.59 4.78
C LEU A 443 -30.54 5.07 4.61
N ARG A 444 -31.52 4.39 5.21
CA ARG A 444 -31.74 2.94 5.06
C ARG A 444 -31.87 2.51 3.60
N SER A 445 -32.59 3.28 2.79
CA SER A 445 -32.81 2.99 1.37
C SER A 445 -31.54 3.25 0.55
N ILE A 446 -30.83 4.34 0.86
CA ILE A 446 -29.52 4.65 0.26
C ILE A 446 -28.51 3.55 0.59
N MET A 447 -28.50 3.05 1.83
CA MET A 447 -27.63 1.94 2.27
C MET A 447 -27.96 0.63 1.55
N ALA A 448 -29.25 0.32 1.36
CA ALA A 448 -29.68 -0.88 0.65
C ALA A 448 -29.14 -0.93 -0.79
N VAL A 449 -29.22 0.21 -1.51
CA VAL A 449 -28.69 0.32 -2.88
C VAL A 449 -27.16 0.32 -2.89
N THR A 450 -26.52 1.13 -2.05
CA THR A 450 -25.06 1.28 -2.06
C THR A 450 -24.31 0.12 -1.39
N GLY A 451 -24.99 -0.71 -0.59
CA GLY A 451 -24.40 -1.82 0.15
C GLY A 451 -23.53 -1.42 1.35
N HIS A 452 -23.70 -0.21 1.90
CA HIS A 452 -23.01 0.20 3.14
C HIS A 452 -23.46 -0.67 4.32
N GLY A 453 -22.54 -0.95 5.24
CA GLY A 453 -22.81 -1.80 6.42
C GLY A 453 -23.48 -1.04 7.56
N THR A 454 -23.12 0.23 7.74
CA THR A 454 -23.63 1.10 8.81
C THR A 454 -23.91 2.50 8.27
N GLU A 455 -24.75 3.26 8.95
CA GLU A 455 -25.00 4.67 8.61
C GLU A 455 -23.74 5.52 8.74
N GLU A 456 -22.92 5.27 9.76
CA GLU A 456 -21.66 5.99 9.96
C GLU A 456 -20.75 5.89 8.72
N MET A 457 -20.68 4.70 8.10
CA MET A 457 -19.94 4.52 6.85
C MET A 457 -20.54 5.31 5.68
N LEU A 458 -21.88 5.39 5.59
CA LEU A 458 -22.58 6.14 4.55
C LEU A 458 -22.41 7.65 4.74
N ARG A 459 -22.48 8.15 5.98
CA ARG A 459 -22.37 9.58 6.29
C ARG A 459 -21.05 10.20 5.81
N ARG A 460 -19.96 9.42 5.80
CA ARG A 460 -18.66 9.84 5.21
C ARG A 460 -18.71 10.13 3.70
N TYR A 461 -19.75 9.66 3.00
CA TYR A 461 -19.99 9.94 1.58
C TYR A 461 -20.88 11.16 1.36
N LEU A 462 -21.71 11.53 2.34
CA LEU A 462 -22.67 12.61 2.21
C LEU A 462 -21.94 13.95 2.38
N LYS A 463 -21.86 14.71 1.30
CA LYS A 463 -21.26 16.04 1.29
C LYS A 463 -22.36 17.09 1.44
N LEU A 464 -22.78 17.29 2.68
CA LEU A 464 -23.76 18.30 3.05
C LEU A 464 -23.03 19.48 3.68
N THR A 465 -23.37 20.70 3.24
CA THR A 465 -23.02 21.89 4.03
C THR A 465 -23.81 21.88 5.34
N GLN A 466 -23.37 22.66 6.34
CA GLN A 466 -24.14 22.81 7.58
C GLN A 466 -25.56 23.33 7.32
N GLU A 467 -25.70 24.26 6.38
CA GLU A 467 -26.98 24.80 5.92
C GLU A 467 -27.86 23.72 5.27
N GLU A 468 -27.29 22.89 4.38
CA GLU A 468 -28.02 21.79 3.74
C GLU A 468 -28.46 20.72 4.75
N ALA A 469 -27.62 20.44 5.76
CA ALA A 469 -27.96 19.55 6.85
C ALA A 469 -29.12 20.13 7.69
N ALA A 470 -29.10 21.44 7.96
CA ALA A 470 -30.17 22.12 8.69
C ALA A 470 -31.50 22.12 7.91
N LEU A 471 -31.47 22.38 6.59
CA LEU A 471 -32.65 22.32 5.73
C LEU A 471 -33.23 20.91 5.60
N ALA A 472 -32.37 19.88 5.57
CA ALA A 472 -32.81 18.49 5.60
C ALA A 472 -33.46 18.15 6.95
N ALA A 473 -32.82 18.54 8.07
CA ALA A 473 -33.38 18.35 9.41
C ALA A 473 -34.73 19.06 9.58
N ALA A 474 -34.88 20.28 9.07
CA ALA A 474 -36.15 21.00 9.11
C ALA A 474 -37.25 20.26 8.33
N ARG A 475 -36.94 19.71 7.15
CA ARG A 475 -37.88 18.87 6.37
C ARG A 475 -38.26 17.59 7.09
N ASP A 476 -37.29 16.89 7.68
CA ASP A 476 -37.53 15.65 8.42
C ASP A 476 -38.39 15.90 9.66
N LEU A 477 -38.13 16.99 10.39
CA LEU A 477 -38.94 17.43 11.53
C LEU A 477 -40.35 17.82 11.10
N ALA A 478 -40.51 18.56 10.00
CA ALA A 478 -41.83 18.92 9.48
C ALA A 478 -42.65 17.69 9.07
N LYS A 479 -42.02 16.67 8.46
CA LYS A 479 -42.68 15.38 8.17
C LYS A 479 -43.06 14.64 9.44
N PHE A 480 -42.15 14.56 10.42
CA PHE A 480 -42.41 13.92 11.71
C PHE A 480 -43.57 14.60 12.46
N MET A 481 -43.65 15.92 12.38
CA MET A 481 -44.73 16.72 12.97
C MET A 481 -46.03 16.72 12.13
N GLY A 482 -46.08 16.01 11.00
CA GLY A 482 -47.25 15.92 10.12
C GLY A 482 -47.58 17.23 9.39
N MET A 483 -46.64 18.17 9.32
CA MET A 483 -46.84 19.49 8.70
C MET A 483 -46.75 19.42 7.16
N ILE A 484 -46.09 18.39 6.65
CA ILE A 484 -45.95 18.09 5.21
C ILE A 484 -46.05 16.58 5.01
N GLN A 485 -46.65 16.16 3.89
CA GLN A 485 -46.81 14.73 3.53
C GLN A 485 -45.53 14.13 2.94
#